data_AF-E6K2Z3-F1
#
_entry.id   AF-E6K2Z3-F1
#
_cell.length_a   1.000
_cell.length_b   1.000
_cell.length_c   1.000
_cell.angle_alpha   90.00
_cell.angle_beta   90.00
_cell.angle_gamma   90.00
#
_symmetry.space_group_name_H-M   'P 1'
#
loop_
_entity.id
_entity.type
_entity.pdbx_description
1 polymer ?
#
loop_
_entity_poly.entity_id
_entity_poly.type
_entity_poly.pdbx_seq_one_letter_code
_entity_poly.pdbx_strand_id
1 'polypeptide(L)' 'MAESSAKPKQGKKPNIFMRIGLFIKQVVDEMRKVVAPSGFELFKWSVAVFIFVLLLMLFTFGIDYGLGKLMLFLFG' A
#
# COMPACT_ATOMS: atom_id res chain seq x y z
N MET A 1 -59.05 19.93 -27.24
CA MET A 1 -57.85 19.99 -28.10
C MET A 1 -56.95 21.12 -27.64
N ALA A 2 -55.78 20.80 -27.10
CA ALA A 2 -54.55 21.59 -27.23
C ALA A 2 -53.42 20.76 -26.62
N GLU A 3 -52.63 20.13 -27.49
CA GLU A 3 -51.36 19.51 -27.17
C GLU A 3 -50.31 20.56 -26.75
N SER A 4 -49.15 20.04 -26.30
CA SER A 4 -47.84 20.69 -26.16
C SER A 4 -47.48 21.04 -24.71
N SER A 5 -46.49 20.43 -24.07
CA SER A 5 -45.12 20.30 -24.58
C SER A 5 -44.35 19.20 -23.83
N ALA A 6 -44.16 18.03 -24.44
CA ALA A 6 -43.15 17.07 -23.99
C ALA A 6 -41.78 17.52 -24.54
N LYS A 7 -40.95 18.10 -23.67
CA LYS A 7 -39.60 18.58 -24.02
C LYS A 7 -38.69 17.37 -24.33
N PRO A 8 -38.08 17.27 -25.53
CA PRO A 8 -37.22 16.15 -25.84
C PRO A 8 -35.92 16.27 -25.03
N LYS A 9 -35.63 15.27 -24.19
CA LYS A 9 -34.31 15.14 -23.53
C LYS A 9 -33.29 14.77 -24.61
N GLN A 10 -32.68 15.81 -25.14
CA GLN A 10 -31.62 15.76 -26.13
C GLN A 10 -30.50 14.83 -25.66
N GLY A 11 -30.31 13.72 -26.37
CA GLY A 11 -29.24 12.77 -26.15
C GLY A 11 -27.88 13.45 -26.30
N LYS A 12 -27.26 13.79 -25.16
CA LYS A 12 -25.85 14.20 -25.13
C LYS A 12 -25.01 12.94 -25.32
N LYS A 13 -24.30 12.88 -26.45
CA LYS A 13 -23.23 11.92 -26.77
C LYS A 13 -22.39 11.65 -25.51
N PRO A 14 -21.99 10.40 -25.21
CA PRO A 14 -21.20 10.11 -24.01
C PRO A 14 -19.92 10.94 -24.03
N ASN A 15 -19.87 11.92 -23.15
CA ASN A 15 -18.80 12.91 -23.07
C ASN A 15 -17.51 12.23 -22.58
N ILE A 16 -16.32 12.67 -23.00
CA ILE A 16 -15.02 12.14 -22.52
C ILE A 16 -14.94 12.18 -20.98
N PHE A 17 -15.54 13.20 -20.37
CA PHE A 17 -15.72 13.33 -18.93
C PHE A 17 -16.58 12.23 -18.29
N MET A 18 -17.57 11.70 -19.01
CA MET A 18 -18.39 10.57 -18.54
C MET A 18 -17.56 9.28 -18.52
N ARG A 19 -16.67 9.07 -19.50
CA ARG A 19 -15.77 7.92 -19.56
C ARG A 19 -14.74 7.94 -18.43
N ILE A 20 -14.17 9.11 -18.14
CA ILE A 20 -13.25 9.30 -17.01
C ILE A 20 -13.98 9.08 -15.66
N GLY A 21 -15.20 9.61 -15.52
CA GLY A 21 -16.01 9.38 -14.32
C GLY A 21 -16.34 7.91 -14.08
N LEU A 22 -16.64 7.14 -15.13
CA LEU A 22 -16.83 5.69 -15.06
C LEU A 22 -15.55 4.95 -14.67
N PHE A 23 -14.40 5.36 -15.20
CA PHE A 23 -13.10 4.77 -14.83
C PHE A 23 -12.76 4.99 -13.34
N ILE A 24 -12.96 6.21 -12.83
CA ILE A 24 -12.76 6.49 -11.40
C ILE A 24 -13.68 5.64 -10.53
N LYS A 25 -14.96 5.49 -10.92
CA LYS A 25 -15.90 4.60 -10.19
C LYS A 25 -15.42 3.15 -10.19
N GLN A 26 -14.95 2.63 -11.33
CA GLN A 26 -14.40 1.29 -11.43
C GLN A 26 -13.18 1.10 -10.52
N VAL A 27 -12.24 2.06 -10.51
CA VAL A 27 -11.06 2.00 -9.63
C VAL A 27 -11.47 1.97 -8.16
N VAL A 28 -12.44 2.81 -7.75
CA VAL A 28 -12.95 2.81 -6.37
C VAL A 28 -13.64 1.49 -6.03
N ASP A 29 -14.42 0.93 -6.95
CA ASP A 29 -15.08 -0.37 -6.76
C ASP A 29 -14.05 -1.51 -6.64
N GLU A 30 -12.95 -1.47 -7.39
CA GLU A 30 -11.87 -2.45 -7.29
C GLU A 30 -11.06 -2.28 -5.99
N MET A 31 -10.80 -1.04 -5.58
CA MET A 31 -10.14 -0.72 -4.31
C MET A 31 -10.96 -1.20 -3.10
N ARG A 32 -12.29 -1.23 -3.21
CA ARG A 32 -13.18 -1.82 -2.18
C ARG A 32 -13.10 -3.34 -2.12
N LYS A 33 -12.68 -4.00 -3.20
CA LYS A 33 -12.43 -5.45 -3.23
C LYS A 33 -11.08 -5.82 -2.62
N VAL A 34 -10.18 -4.85 -2.47
CA VAL A 34 -8.97 -5.05 -1.68
C VAL A 34 -9.38 -5.10 -0.22
N VAL A 35 -9.48 -6.32 0.31
CA VAL A 35 -9.78 -6.55 1.72
C VAL A 35 -8.64 -5.97 2.53
N ALA A 36 -8.91 -4.91 3.29
CA ALA A 36 -7.93 -4.38 4.22
C ALA A 36 -7.59 -5.47 5.24
N PRO A 37 -6.31 -5.81 5.42
CA PRO A 37 -5.91 -6.89 6.29
C PRO A 37 -6.32 -6.59 7.73
N SER A 38 -6.56 -7.64 8.52
CA SER A 38 -6.84 -7.47 9.94
C SER A 38 -5.64 -6.81 10.63
N GLY A 39 -5.88 -5.91 11.60
CA GLY A 39 -4.80 -5.26 12.36
C GLY A 39 -3.85 -6.27 13.03
N PHE A 40 -4.35 -7.47 13.33
CA PHE A 40 -3.57 -8.57 13.88
C PHE A 40 -2.59 -9.20 12.87
N GLU A 41 -2.97 -9.34 11.60
CA GLU A 41 -2.05 -9.78 10.55
C GLU A 41 -0.90 -8.80 10.38
N LEU A 42 -1.19 -7.50 10.29
CA LEU A 42 -0.19 -6.42 10.22
C LEU A 42 0.81 -6.49 11.38
N PHE A 43 0.33 -6.78 12.59
CA PHE A 43 1.19 -6.97 13.75
C PHE A 43 2.10 -8.20 13.60
N LYS A 44 1.57 -9.35 13.13
CA LYS A 44 2.39 -10.55 12.87
C LYS A 44 3.48 -10.30 11.83
N TRP A 45 3.17 -9.58 10.75
CA TRP A 45 4.16 -9.18 9.75
C TRP A 45 5.25 -8.28 10.35
N SER A 46 4.85 -7.32 11.19
CA SER A 46 5.79 -6.43 11.88
C SER A 46 6.69 -7.18 12.86
N VAL A 47 6.15 -8.12 13.64
CA VAL A 47 6.91 -8.95 14.58
C VAL A 47 7.91 -9.86 13.85
N ALA A 48 7.51 -10.47 12.72
CA ALA A 48 8.41 -11.29 11.92
C ALA A 48 9.63 -10.49 11.43
N VAL A 49 9.42 -9.26 10.96
CA VAL A 49 10.50 -8.36 10.55
C VAL A 49 11.38 -7.97 11.75
N PHE A 50 10.78 -7.69 12.91
CA PHE A 50 11.53 -7.38 14.13
C PHE A 50 12.49 -8.49 14.53
N ILE A 51 12.03 -9.74 14.53
CA ILE A 51 12.86 -10.91 14.85
C ILE A 51 14.04 -11.01 13.88
N PHE A 52 13.78 -10.81 12.57
CA PHE A 52 14.83 -10.84 11.56
C PHE A 52 15.89 -9.74 11.77
N VAL A 53 15.45 -8.50 12.05
CA VAL A 53 16.36 -7.38 12.32
C VAL A 53 17.18 -7.61 13.58
N LEU A 54 16.58 -8.15 14.64
CA LEU A 54 17.29 -8.47 15.89
C LEU A 54 18.38 -9.53 15.69
N LEU A 55 18.12 -10.54 14.86
CA LEU A 55 19.14 -11.54 14.51
C LEU A 55 20.33 -10.89 13.78
N LEU A 56 20.07 -10.00 12.83
CA LEU A 56 21.12 -9.27 12.13
C LEU A 56 21.90 -8.34 13.07
N MET A 57 21.21 -7.64 13.98
CA MET A 57 21.88 -6.82 14.99
C MET A 57 22.80 -7.65 15.88
N LEU A 58 22.34 -8.81 16.36
CA LEU A 58 23.16 -9.68 17.19
C LEU A 58 24.39 -10.21 16.45
N PHE A 59 24.21 -10.62 15.19
CA PHE A 59 25.29 -11.10 14.35
C PHE A 59 26.34 -10.02 14.08
N THR A 60 25.91 -8.85 13.61
CA THR A 60 26.81 -7.73 13.34
C THR A 60 27.50 -7.26 14.62
N PHE A 61 26.77 -7.13 15.72
CA PHE A 61 27.34 -6.80 17.04
C PHE A 61 28.43 -7.78 17.48
N GLY A 62 28.22 -9.08 17.28
CA GLY A 62 29.22 -10.11 17.58
C GLY A 62 30.50 -9.93 16.76
N ILE A 63 30.36 -9.63 15.47
CA ILE A 63 31.50 -9.36 14.58
C ILE A 63 32.20 -8.06 14.98
N ASP A 64 31.46 -6.98 15.22
CA ASP A 64 32.02 -5.69 15.62
C ASP A 64 32.79 -5.79 16.94
N TYR A 65 32.24 -6.51 17.92
CA TYR A 65 32.90 -6.77 19.19
C TYR A 65 34.15 -7.64 19.02
N GLY A 66 34.05 -8.70 18.22
CA GLY A 66 35.15 -9.62 17.94
C GLY A 66 36.31 -8.92 17.23
N LEU A 67 36.01 -8.18 16.16
CA LEU A 67 36.99 -7.41 15.41
C LEU A 67 37.59 -6.28 16.25
N GLY A 68 36.78 -5.59 17.06
CA GLY A 68 37.26 -4.57 17.99
C GLY A 68 38.28 -5.14 18.99
N LYS A 69 37.99 -6.30 19.59
CA LYS A 69 38.94 -6.98 20.50
C LYS A 69 40.19 -7.47 19.78
N LEU A 70 40.06 -7.96 18.54
CA LEU A 70 41.19 -8.40 17.73
C LEU A 70 42.12 -7.22 17.39
N MET A 71 41.55 -6.09 17.00
CA MET A 71 42.32 -4.88 16.68
C MET A 71 43.07 -4.34 17.90
N LEU A 72 42.41 -4.30 19.08
CA LEU A 72 43.09 -3.92 20.32
C LEU A 72 44.22 -4.88 20.72
N PHE A 73 44.12 -6.16 20.35
CA PHE A 73 45.19 -7.12 20.60
C PHE A 73 46.35 -7.00 19.61
N LEU A 74 46.08 -6.64 18.35
CA LEU A 74 47.10 -6.52 17.30
C LEU A 74 47.84 -5.19 17.30
N PHE A 75 47.14 -4.09 17.66
CA PHE A 75 47.66 -2.72 17.57
C PHE A 75 47.74 -1.99 18.92
N GLY A 76 47.26 -2.63 20.00
CA GLY A 76 47.33 -2.10 21.37
C GLY A 76 48.54 -2.60 22.13
#